data_AF-K6UNN3-F1
#
_entry.id   AF-K6UNN3-F1
#
_cell.length_a   1.000
_cell.length_b   1.000
_cell.length_c   1.000
_cell.angle_alpha   90.00
_cell.angle_beta   90.00
_cell.angle_gamma   90.00
#
_symmetry.space_group_name_H-M   'P 1'
#
loop_
_entity.id
_entity.type
_entity.pdbx_description
1 polymer ?
#
loop_
_entity_poly.entity_id
_entity_poly.type
_entity_poly.pdbx_seq_one_letter_code
_entity_poly.pdbx_strand_id
1 'polypeptide(L)'
;MATIEWDEKLHGFPAYAKYNEFNSKDVMHESNEFCEKKWIQDEKAKKFCRQAVSILRGIHENYNYRNRNDECVYFQHWFSDQVRRYYSNNDKYFSNYDLSNYLFDAINNFNYYNMTDKNYRCYASRNARSVKVEKDLHDYFRNFKNINCKNVSKEKCSMYYDYVKYINDIYKQRIKITCVVTHL
;
A
#
# COMPACT_ATOMS: atom_id res chain seq x y z
N MET A 1 -10.49 -15.53 -9.01
CA MET A 1 -9.07 -15.92 -8.97
C MET A 1 -8.65 -15.87 -7.51
N ALA A 2 -8.13 -16.96 -6.95
CA ALA A 2 -7.56 -16.91 -5.61
C ALA A 2 -6.44 -15.86 -5.59
N THR A 3 -6.52 -14.90 -4.68
CA THR A 3 -5.55 -13.83 -4.52
C THR A 3 -4.32 -14.40 -3.83
N ILE A 4 -3.30 -14.78 -4.60
CA ILE A 4 -2.02 -15.21 -4.04
C ILE A 4 -1.40 -14.02 -3.33
N GLU A 5 -1.10 -14.17 -2.04
CA GLU A 5 -0.32 -13.22 -1.26
C GLU A 5 1.15 -13.66 -1.28
N TRP A 6 2.05 -12.75 -1.64
CA TRP A 6 3.47 -13.03 -1.79
C TRP A 6 4.30 -12.58 -0.59
N ASP A 7 3.66 -11.96 0.41
CA ASP A 7 4.30 -11.34 1.58
C ASP A 7 5.22 -12.31 2.33
N GLU A 8 4.77 -13.53 2.61
CA GLU A 8 5.58 -14.54 3.31
C GLU A 8 6.79 -14.99 2.48
N LYS A 9 6.59 -15.20 1.18
CA LYS A 9 7.63 -15.73 0.27
C LYS A 9 8.70 -14.69 -0.06
N LEU A 10 8.31 -13.41 -0.04
CA LEU A 10 9.16 -12.29 -0.44
C LEU A 10 9.50 -11.36 0.75
N HIS A 11 9.25 -11.77 2.00
CA HIS A 11 9.45 -10.93 3.20
C HIS A 11 10.85 -10.26 3.29
N GLY A 12 11.90 -10.90 2.75
CA GLY A 12 13.27 -10.37 2.72
C GLY A 12 13.59 -9.44 1.55
N PHE A 13 12.61 -9.11 0.71
CA PHE A 13 12.80 -8.23 -0.45
C PHE A 13 12.58 -6.75 -0.08
N PRO A 14 13.16 -5.80 -0.87
CA PRO A 14 13.13 -4.37 -0.55
C PRO A 14 11.74 -3.82 -0.21
N ALA A 15 10.71 -4.15 -1.01
CA ALA A 15 9.37 -3.63 -0.75
C ALA A 15 8.80 -4.13 0.59
N TYR A 16 8.99 -5.41 0.90
CA TYR A 16 8.47 -6.02 2.11
C TYR A 16 9.25 -5.60 3.36
N ALA A 17 10.57 -5.39 3.23
CA ALA A 17 11.37 -4.75 4.28
C ALA A 17 10.80 -3.38 4.62
N LYS A 18 10.44 -2.58 3.61
CA LYS A 18 9.82 -1.26 3.81
C LYS A 18 8.45 -1.34 4.50
N TYR A 19 7.61 -2.29 4.09
CA TYR A 19 6.32 -2.51 4.76
C TYR A 19 6.48 -3.00 6.20
N ASN A 20 7.53 -3.77 6.49
CA ASN A 20 7.85 -4.17 7.86
C ASN A 20 8.24 -2.98 8.73
N GLU A 21 9.02 -2.01 8.21
CA GLU A 21 9.31 -0.76 8.92
C GLU A 21 8.03 0.02 9.28
N PHE A 22 7.06 0.05 8.36
CA PHE A 22 5.76 0.66 8.62
C PHE A 22 4.98 -0.12 9.68
N ASN A 23 4.93 -1.45 9.57
CA ASN A 23 4.26 -2.33 10.53
C ASN A 23 4.84 -2.22 11.95
N SER A 24 6.14 -1.94 12.08
CA SER A 24 6.83 -1.78 13.36
C SER A 24 6.89 -0.33 13.86
N LYS A 25 6.31 0.64 13.13
CA LYS A 25 6.42 2.06 13.50
C LYS A 25 5.67 2.36 14.79
N ASP A 26 6.37 2.94 15.75
CA ASP A 26 5.77 3.43 16.99
C ASP A 26 4.77 4.56 16.73
N VAL A 27 3.70 4.55 17.53
CA VAL A 27 2.64 5.54 17.47
C VAL A 27 3.08 6.79 18.25
N MET A 28 3.14 7.92 17.56
CA MET A 28 3.48 9.21 18.20
C MET A 28 2.25 9.80 18.89
N HIS A 29 2.43 10.44 20.06
CA HIS A 29 1.33 10.98 20.88
C HIS A 29 0.34 11.87 20.10
N GLU A 30 0.83 12.83 19.30
CA GLU A 30 -0.01 13.76 18.52
C GLU A 30 -0.85 13.08 17.43
N SER A 31 -0.47 11.88 16.98
CA SER A 31 -1.29 11.10 16.04
C SER A 31 -2.55 10.55 16.71
N ASN A 32 -2.55 10.42 18.04
CA ASN A 32 -3.70 9.96 18.82
C ASN A 32 -4.84 10.95 18.71
N GLU A 33 -4.58 12.24 18.93
CA GLU A 33 -5.63 13.27 18.93
C GLU A 33 -6.33 13.42 17.57
N PHE A 34 -5.60 13.22 16.47
CA PHE A 34 -6.16 13.35 15.13
C PHE A 34 -7.16 12.22 14.82
N CYS A 35 -6.82 10.98 15.21
CA CYS A 35 -7.64 9.80 14.94
C CYS A 35 -8.79 9.61 15.94
N GLU A 36 -8.65 10.06 17.19
CA GLU A 36 -9.74 10.02 18.18
C GLU A 36 -10.89 10.97 17.83
N LYS A 37 -10.63 12.05 17.07
CA LYS A 37 -11.65 12.98 16.59
C LYS A 37 -12.47 12.44 15.40
N LYS A 38 -12.19 11.23 14.93
CA LYS A 38 -12.90 10.60 13.81
C LYS A 38 -13.93 9.60 14.33
N TRP A 39 -14.96 9.32 13.54
CA TRP A 39 -16.04 8.36 13.84
C TRP A 39 -15.58 6.89 13.78
N ILE A 40 -14.36 6.59 14.25
CA ILE A 40 -13.76 5.26 14.29
C ILE A 40 -13.97 4.72 15.71
N GLN A 41 -14.96 3.85 15.92
CA GLN A 41 -15.24 3.26 17.24
C GLN A 41 -14.42 1.99 17.51
N ASP A 42 -13.95 1.31 16.46
CA ASP A 42 -13.16 0.10 16.58
C ASP A 42 -11.72 0.42 17.02
N GLU A 43 -11.29 -0.12 18.16
CA GLU A 43 -9.97 0.18 18.73
C GLU A 43 -8.80 -0.32 17.88
N LYS A 44 -8.97 -1.41 17.13
CA LYS A 44 -7.91 -1.89 16.21
C LYS A 44 -7.75 -0.90 15.06
N ALA A 45 -8.84 -0.41 14.50
CA ALA A 45 -8.84 0.59 13.46
C ALA A 45 -8.33 1.94 13.95
N LYS A 46 -8.66 2.35 15.18
CA LYS A 46 -8.05 3.53 15.80
C LYS A 46 -6.54 3.38 15.90
N LYS A 47 -6.05 2.25 16.42
CA LYS A 47 -4.61 1.95 16.49
C LYS A 47 -3.96 2.02 15.11
N PHE A 48 -4.58 1.42 14.09
CA PHE A 48 -4.10 1.48 12.72
C PHE A 48 -4.08 2.91 12.16
N CYS A 49 -5.14 3.69 12.39
CA CYS A 49 -5.19 5.11 12.01
C CYS A 49 -4.01 5.89 12.60
N ARG A 50 -3.76 5.73 13.90
CA ARG A 50 -2.65 6.41 14.60
C ARG A 50 -1.29 6.06 14.02
N GLN A 51 -1.07 4.78 13.72
CA GLN A 51 0.14 4.29 13.06
C GLN A 51 0.30 4.91 11.67
N ALA A 52 -0.75 4.86 10.84
CA ALA A 52 -0.73 5.41 9.49
C ALA A 52 -0.47 6.93 9.49
N VAL A 53 -1.09 7.68 10.41
CA VAL A 53 -0.85 9.12 10.58
C VAL A 53 0.59 9.39 11.05
N SER A 54 1.13 8.58 11.96
CA SER A 54 2.52 8.72 12.41
C SER A 54 3.53 8.51 11.28
N ILE A 55 3.31 7.49 10.43
CA ILE A 55 4.14 7.24 9.25
C ILE A 55 4.03 8.43 8.28
N LEU A 56 2.81 8.82 7.93
CA LEU A 56 2.54 9.88 6.97
C LEU A 56 3.16 11.22 7.41
N ARG A 57 3.10 11.54 8.69
CA ARG A 57 3.78 12.72 9.24
C ARG A 57 5.28 12.67 9.00
N GLY A 58 5.94 11.55 9.32
CA GLY A 58 7.38 11.40 9.10
C GLY A 58 7.76 11.56 7.61
N ILE A 59 6.88 11.13 6.71
CA ILE A 59 7.04 11.37 5.26
C ILE A 59 6.94 12.86 4.93
N HIS A 60 5.95 13.57 5.50
CA HIS A 60 5.75 15.00 5.26
C HIS A 60 6.90 15.88 5.79
N GLU A 61 7.49 15.49 6.92
CA GLU A 61 8.63 16.17 7.54
C GLU A 61 9.95 15.97 6.77
N ASN A 62 9.98 15.05 5.80
CA ASN A 62 11.17 14.81 4.99
C ASN A 62 11.36 15.91 3.93
N TYR A 63 12.41 16.72 4.08
CA TYR A 63 12.76 17.80 3.17
C TYR A 63 13.38 17.32 1.84
N ASN A 64 13.84 16.06 1.75
CA ASN A 64 14.33 15.50 0.50
C ASN A 64 13.15 15.04 -0.37
N TYR A 65 12.88 15.80 -1.44
CA TYR A 65 11.73 15.57 -2.31
C TYR A 65 11.70 14.16 -2.94
N ARG A 66 12.86 13.61 -3.34
CA ARG A 66 12.92 12.28 -3.97
C ARG A 66 12.55 11.20 -2.98
N ASN A 67 13.17 11.25 -1.80
CA ASN A 67 12.91 10.29 -0.74
C ASN A 67 11.46 10.39 -0.27
N ARG A 68 10.95 11.61 -0.07
CA ARG A 68 9.55 11.84 0.29
C ARG A 68 8.59 11.21 -0.71
N ASN A 69 8.77 11.48 -2.01
CA ASN A 69 7.90 10.92 -3.04
C ASN A 69 7.98 9.40 -3.11
N ASP A 70 9.17 8.83 -2.91
CA ASP A 70 9.35 7.37 -2.90
C ASP A 70 8.61 6.71 -1.72
N GLU A 71 8.83 7.24 -0.52
CA GLU A 71 8.14 6.83 0.71
C GLU A 71 6.62 6.98 0.61
N CYS A 72 6.17 8.05 -0.03
CA CYS A 72 4.77 8.34 -0.29
C CYS A 72 4.10 7.21 -1.08
N VAL A 73 4.76 6.72 -2.14
CA VAL A 73 4.24 5.61 -2.96
C VAL A 73 4.18 4.31 -2.16
N TYR A 74 5.21 4.00 -1.36
CA TYR A 74 5.16 2.85 -0.46
C TYR A 74 4.00 2.97 0.54
N PHE A 75 3.83 4.14 1.15
CA PHE A 75 2.75 4.39 2.11
C PHE A 75 1.37 4.20 1.47
N GLN A 76 1.16 4.74 0.26
CA GLN A 76 -0.11 4.61 -0.47
C GLN A 76 -0.49 3.14 -0.69
N HIS A 77 0.46 2.32 -1.16
CA HIS A 77 0.22 0.89 -1.38
C HIS A 77 0.04 0.12 -0.07
N TRP A 78 0.88 0.37 0.92
CA TRP A 78 0.77 -0.24 2.25
C TRP A 78 -0.58 0.07 2.88
N PHE A 79 -0.94 1.34 3.01
CA PHE A 79 -2.17 1.77 3.67
C PHE A 79 -3.40 1.15 3.00
N SER A 80 -3.48 1.26 1.66
CA SER A 80 -4.63 0.74 0.93
C SER A 80 -4.76 -0.78 1.07
N ASP A 81 -3.65 -1.52 1.04
CA ASP A 81 -3.65 -2.98 1.17
C ASP A 81 -4.00 -3.43 2.59
N GLN A 82 -3.53 -2.73 3.63
CA GLN A 82 -3.96 -2.98 5.01
C GLN A 82 -5.47 -2.75 5.17
N VAL A 83 -5.99 -1.65 4.61
CA VAL A 83 -7.44 -1.38 4.63
C VAL A 83 -8.23 -2.44 3.87
N ARG A 84 -7.72 -2.90 2.72
CA ARG A 84 -8.30 -4.00 1.95
C ARG A 84 -8.38 -5.28 2.78
N ARG A 85 -7.27 -5.73 3.38
CA ARG A 85 -7.20 -7.03 4.07
C ARG A 85 -8.06 -7.10 5.33
N TYR A 86 -8.13 -6.01 6.09
CA TYR A 86 -8.69 -6.04 7.43
C TYR A 86 -10.00 -5.29 7.60
N TYR A 87 -10.30 -4.34 6.70
CA TYR A 87 -11.41 -3.39 6.88
C TYR A 87 -12.30 -3.25 5.63
N SER A 88 -12.17 -4.16 4.66
CA SER A 88 -13.03 -4.24 3.47
C SER A 88 -13.89 -5.50 3.44
N ASN A 89 -15.04 -5.43 2.76
CA ASN A 89 -15.94 -6.57 2.61
C ASN A 89 -15.52 -7.43 1.41
N ASN A 90 -14.55 -8.33 1.64
CA ASN A 90 -14.08 -9.34 0.68
C ASN A 90 -13.57 -8.76 -0.67
N ASP A 91 -12.71 -7.74 -0.62
CA ASP A 91 -12.03 -7.15 -1.80
C ASP A 91 -12.94 -6.51 -2.87
N LYS A 92 -14.26 -6.54 -2.71
CA LYS A 92 -15.21 -6.08 -3.75
C LYS A 92 -15.41 -4.58 -3.73
N TYR A 93 -15.58 -3.98 -2.56
CA TYR A 93 -15.77 -2.54 -2.37
C TYR A 93 -15.29 -2.10 -0.98
N PHE A 94 -14.65 -0.93 -0.89
CA PHE A 94 -14.66 -0.17 0.37
C PHE A 94 -16.05 0.43 0.46
N SER A 95 -16.99 -0.26 1.12
CA SER A 95 -18.40 0.15 1.07
C SER A 95 -18.58 1.49 1.80
N ASN A 96 -19.49 2.34 1.31
CA ASN A 96 -19.68 3.74 1.71
C ASN A 96 -20.09 3.99 3.19
N TYR A 97 -20.22 2.94 4.02
CA TYR A 97 -20.58 3.05 5.43
C TYR A 97 -19.65 2.29 6.40
N ASP A 98 -18.52 1.78 5.90
CA ASP A 98 -17.61 0.96 6.70
C ASP A 98 -16.42 1.75 7.25
N LEU A 99 -15.81 1.15 8.26
CA LEU A 99 -14.54 1.51 8.91
C LEU A 99 -13.44 1.96 7.92
N SER A 100 -13.40 1.36 6.73
CA SER A 100 -12.46 1.73 5.65
C SER A 100 -12.61 3.19 5.22
N ASN A 101 -13.82 3.74 5.09
CA ASN A 101 -13.98 5.15 4.71
C ASN A 101 -13.45 6.10 5.77
N TYR A 102 -13.74 5.82 7.05
CA TYR A 102 -13.24 6.66 8.12
C TYR A 102 -11.70 6.67 8.16
N LEU A 103 -11.07 5.54 7.84
CA LEU A 103 -9.61 5.45 7.73
C LEU A 103 -9.09 6.28 6.55
N PHE A 104 -9.66 6.13 5.35
CA PHE A 104 -9.23 6.96 4.22
C PHE A 104 -9.53 8.45 4.42
N ASP A 105 -10.64 8.80 5.07
CA ASP A 105 -10.99 10.19 5.38
C ASP A 105 -10.01 10.78 6.39
N ALA A 106 -9.57 10.00 7.38
CA ALA A 106 -8.52 10.42 8.30
C ALA A 106 -7.25 10.78 7.55
N ILE A 107 -6.74 9.86 6.71
CA ILE A 107 -5.51 10.08 5.93
C ILE A 107 -5.64 11.24 4.94
N ASN A 108 -6.78 11.36 4.24
CA ASN A 108 -7.01 12.45 3.30
C ASN A 108 -7.06 13.81 4.00
N ASN A 109 -7.72 13.89 5.16
CA ASN A 109 -7.76 15.10 5.98
C ASN A 109 -6.37 15.45 6.48
N PHE A 110 -5.58 14.47 6.95
CA PHE A 110 -4.23 14.72 7.44
C PHE A 110 -3.35 15.31 6.33
N ASN A 111 -3.37 14.72 5.13
CA ASN A 111 -2.73 15.25 3.93
C ASN A 111 -3.16 16.68 3.61
N TYR A 112 -4.46 16.95 3.65
CA TYR A 112 -5.01 18.26 3.29
C TYR A 112 -4.51 19.37 4.23
N TYR A 113 -4.52 19.11 5.55
CA TYR A 113 -4.19 20.11 6.56
C TYR A 113 -2.68 20.25 6.84
N ASN A 114 -1.89 19.19 6.65
CA ASN A 114 -0.47 19.16 7.04
C ASN A 114 0.50 19.18 5.87
N MET A 115 0.00 19.23 4.63
CA MET A 115 0.83 19.38 3.44
C MET A 115 0.20 20.41 2.49
N THR A 116 0.81 21.59 2.44
CA THR A 116 0.31 22.74 1.67
C THR A 116 0.49 22.53 0.17
N ASP A 117 1.64 22.00 -0.25
CA ASP A 117 1.88 21.65 -1.64
C ASP A 117 1.14 20.34 -1.99
N LYS A 118 0.17 20.47 -2.89
CA LYS A 118 -0.66 19.35 -3.36
C LYS A 118 0.17 18.23 -3.99
N ASN A 119 1.34 18.54 -4.56
CA ASN A 119 2.22 17.56 -5.20
C ASN A 119 2.89 16.61 -4.21
N TYR A 120 2.92 16.96 -2.92
CA TYR A 120 3.57 16.14 -1.88
C TYR A 120 2.57 15.40 -1.00
N ARG A 121 1.28 15.43 -1.34
CA ARG A 121 0.25 14.72 -0.59
C ARG A 121 0.20 13.24 -0.97
N CYS A 122 0.21 12.37 0.03
CA CYS A 122 0.16 10.92 -0.16
C CYS A 122 -1.27 10.40 -0.09
N TYR A 123 -2.05 10.66 -1.14
CA TYR A 123 -3.41 10.15 -1.24
C TYR A 123 -3.42 8.67 -1.64
N ALA A 124 -4.11 7.86 -0.85
CA ALA A 124 -4.21 6.42 -1.05
C ALA A 124 -5.43 6.04 -1.91
N SER A 125 -5.32 4.96 -2.69
CA SER A 125 -6.37 4.51 -3.61
C SER A 125 -7.53 3.85 -2.86
N ARG A 126 -8.75 4.31 -3.13
CA ARG A 126 -10.01 3.72 -2.63
C ARG A 126 -10.60 2.66 -3.56
N ASN A 127 -9.83 2.12 -4.49
CA ASN A 127 -10.35 1.08 -5.37
C ASN A 127 -9.91 -0.30 -4.86
N ALA A 128 -10.73 -0.91 -3.99
CA ALA A 128 -10.43 -2.22 -3.38
C ALA A 128 -10.05 -3.29 -4.43
N ARG A 129 -10.66 -3.24 -5.62
CA ARG A 129 -10.40 -4.16 -6.73
C ARG A 129 -9.03 -3.95 -7.37
N SER A 130 -8.52 -2.72 -7.39
CA SER A 130 -7.25 -2.39 -8.07
C SER A 130 -6.06 -2.31 -7.12
N VAL A 131 -6.28 -2.04 -5.83
CA VAL A 131 -5.23 -1.84 -4.82
C VAL A 131 -4.24 -3.00 -4.76
N LYS A 132 -4.71 -4.25 -4.72
CA LYS A 132 -3.82 -5.42 -4.70
C LYS A 132 -2.97 -5.47 -5.97
N VAL A 133 -3.60 -5.30 -7.11
CA VAL A 133 -2.95 -5.36 -8.43
C VAL A 133 -1.89 -4.26 -8.56
N GLU A 134 -2.19 -3.05 -8.09
CA GLU A 134 -1.28 -1.91 -8.14
C GLU A 134 -0.08 -2.11 -7.21
N LYS A 135 -0.33 -2.60 -5.99
CA LYS A 135 0.74 -2.97 -5.04
C LYS A 135 1.62 -4.08 -5.62
N ASP A 136 1.04 -5.15 -6.17
CA ASP A 136 1.84 -6.26 -6.71
C ASP A 136 2.76 -5.82 -7.85
N LEU A 137 2.28 -4.92 -8.74
CA LEU A 137 3.09 -4.33 -9.80
C LEU A 137 4.18 -3.42 -9.25
N HIS A 138 3.84 -2.54 -8.30
CA HIS A 138 4.81 -1.68 -7.64
C HIS A 138 5.91 -2.51 -6.97
N ASP A 139 5.52 -3.50 -6.16
CA ASP A 139 6.42 -4.39 -5.43
C ASP A 139 7.37 -5.10 -6.39
N TYR A 140 6.88 -5.58 -7.53
CA TYR A 140 7.72 -6.19 -8.55
C TYR A 140 8.84 -5.25 -9.01
N PHE A 141 8.54 -4.00 -9.34
CA PHE A 141 9.55 -3.04 -9.78
C PHE A 141 10.57 -2.71 -8.68
N ARG A 142 10.12 -2.61 -7.42
CA ARG A 142 11.00 -2.41 -6.26
C ARG A 142 11.90 -3.61 -5.98
N ASN A 143 11.40 -4.79 -6.27
CA ASN A 143 12.04 -6.05 -5.98
C ASN A 143 12.87 -6.60 -7.16
N PHE A 144 12.73 -6.03 -8.35
CA PHE A 144 13.25 -6.59 -9.60
C PHE A 144 14.72 -7.02 -9.53
N LYS A 145 15.59 -6.17 -8.97
CA LYS A 145 17.03 -6.46 -8.86
C LYS A 145 17.37 -7.64 -7.95
N ASN A 146 16.45 -8.00 -7.04
CA ASN A 146 16.61 -9.09 -6.08
C ASN A 146 16.05 -10.42 -6.63
N ILE A 147 15.34 -10.38 -7.77
CA ILE A 147 14.81 -11.57 -8.45
C ILE A 147 15.89 -12.10 -9.39
N ASN A 148 16.68 -13.05 -8.89
CA ASN A 148 17.77 -13.66 -9.65
C ASN A 148 17.96 -15.13 -9.27
N CYS A 149 18.09 -16.00 -10.27
CA CYS A 149 18.33 -17.43 -10.07
C CYS A 149 19.81 -17.80 -9.88
N LYS A 150 20.73 -16.84 -9.97
CA LYS A 150 22.15 -17.08 -9.69
C LYS A 150 22.36 -17.36 -8.19
N ASN A 151 23.05 -18.45 -7.88
CA ASN A 151 23.46 -18.83 -6.51
C ASN A 151 22.29 -19.00 -5.52
N VAL A 152 21.11 -19.40 -6.00
CA VAL A 152 19.97 -19.77 -5.15
C VAL A 152 19.55 -21.21 -5.41
N SER A 153 18.80 -21.82 -4.50
CA SER A 153 18.29 -23.18 -4.69
C SER A 153 17.30 -23.26 -5.86
N LYS A 154 17.11 -24.47 -6.39
CA LYS A 154 16.14 -24.72 -7.47
C LYS A 154 14.73 -24.33 -7.05
N GLU A 155 14.36 -24.62 -5.81
CA GLU A 155 13.05 -24.30 -5.23
C GLU A 155 12.84 -22.78 -5.18
N LYS A 156 13.87 -22.02 -4.74
CA LYS A 156 13.79 -20.56 -4.69
C LYS A 156 13.71 -19.93 -6.08
N CYS A 157 14.47 -20.43 -7.04
CA CYS A 157 14.38 -20.01 -8.44
C CYS A 157 13.00 -20.33 -9.05
N SER A 158 12.43 -21.50 -8.75
CA SER A 158 11.07 -21.85 -9.18
C SER A 158 10.02 -20.89 -8.61
N MET A 159 10.13 -20.53 -7.33
CA MET A 159 9.25 -19.55 -6.70
C MET A 159 9.35 -18.17 -7.38
N TYR A 160 10.56 -17.73 -7.74
CA TYR A 160 10.75 -16.50 -8.52
C TYR A 160 10.08 -16.58 -9.91
N TYR A 161 10.22 -17.71 -10.60
CA TYR A 161 9.56 -17.92 -11.89
C TYR A 161 8.03 -17.82 -11.77
N ASP A 162 7.45 -18.46 -10.75
CA ASP A 162 6.00 -18.39 -10.50
C ASP A 162 5.54 -16.96 -10.20
N TYR A 163 6.33 -16.22 -9.40
CA TYR A 163 6.06 -14.81 -9.11
C TYR A 163 6.11 -13.94 -10.36
N VAL A 164 7.16 -14.06 -11.18
CA VAL A 164 7.29 -13.29 -12.43
C VAL A 164 6.17 -13.64 -13.41
N LYS A 165 5.79 -14.92 -13.51
CA LYS A 165 4.67 -15.37 -14.35
C LYS A 165 3.36 -14.72 -13.88
N TYR A 166 3.08 -14.73 -12.58
CA TYR A 166 1.94 -14.06 -11.99
C TYR A 166 1.88 -12.56 -12.32
N ILE A 167 3.01 -11.85 -12.16
CA ILE A 167 3.12 -10.42 -12.50
C ILE A 167 2.91 -10.17 -14.00
N ASN A 168 3.45 -11.02 -14.86
CA ASN A 168 3.28 -10.91 -16.30
C ASN A 168 1.81 -11.07 -16.72
N ASP A 169 1.07 -11.98 -16.09
CA ASP A 169 -0.35 -12.17 -16.35
C ASP A 169 -1.16 -10.94 -15.94
N ILE A 170 -0.84 -10.32 -14.79
CA ILE A 170 -1.41 -9.03 -14.39
C ILE A 170 -1.12 -7.94 -15.42
N TYR A 171 0.14 -7.81 -15.83
CA TYR A 171 0.58 -6.76 -16.75
C TYR A 171 -0.15 -6.86 -18.10
N LYS A 172 -0.27 -8.07 -18.65
CA LYS A 172 -1.02 -8.34 -19.88
C LYS A 172 -2.51 -8.00 -19.76
N GLN A 173 -3.14 -8.32 -18.63
CA GLN A 173 -4.55 -7.97 -18.39
C GLN A 173 -4.75 -6.45 -18.38
N ARG A 174 -3.83 -5.69 -17.76
CA ARG A 174 -3.90 -4.22 -17.76
C ARG A 174 -3.69 -3.63 -19.15
N ILE A 175 -2.72 -4.11 -19.94
CA ILE A 175 -2.54 -3.65 -21.33
C ILE A 175 -3.82 -3.85 -22.13
N LYS A 176 -4.45 -5.03 -22.04
CA LYS A 176 -5.70 -5.31 -22.76
C LYS A 176 -6.82 -4.33 -22.37
N ILE A 177 -6.97 -4.03 -21.08
CA ILE A 177 -7.97 -3.06 -20.62
C ILE A 177 -7.66 -1.65 -21.16
N THR A 178 -6.41 -1.19 -21.06
CA THR A 178 -6.00 0.14 -21.55
C THR A 178 -6.18 0.27 -23.06
N CYS A 179 -5.86 -0.76 -23.85
CA CYS A 179 -6.03 -0.75 -25.31
C CYS A 179 -7.51 -0.77 -25.74
N VAL A 180 -8.40 -1.38 -24.96
CA VAL A 180 -9.85 -1.36 -25.23
C VAL A 180 -10.43 0.04 -25.03
N VAL A 181 -9.92 0.81 -24.05
CA VAL A 181 -10.39 2.17 -23.77
C VAL A 181 -9.90 3.18 -24.80
N THR A 182 -8.78 2.93 -25.51
CA THR A 182 -8.28 3.80 -26.58
C THR A 182 -8.95 3.59 -27.95
N HIS A 183 -9.93 2.69 -28.05
CA HIS A 183 -10.71 2.42 -29.26
C HIS A 183 -12.22 2.74 -29.11
N LEU A 184 -12.59 3.52 -28.09
CA LEU A 184 -13.94 4.05 -27.88
C LEU A 184 -13.96 5.58 -28.00
#